data_AF-A0A2N5KWE9-F1
#
_entry.id   AF-A0A2N5KWE9-F1
#
_cell.length_a   1.000
_cell.length_b   1.000
_cell.length_c   1.000
_cell.angle_alpha   90.00
_cell.angle_beta   90.00
_cell.angle_gamma   90.00
#
_symmetry.space_group_name_H-M   'P 1'
#
loop_
_entity.id
_entity.type
_entity.pdbx_description
1 polymer ?
#
loop_
_entity_poly.entity_id
_entity_poly.type
_entity_poly.pdbx_seq_one_letter_code
_entity_poly.pdbx_strand_id
1 'polypeptide(L)'
;LTIVNLKRGWQYITTQNSPLTLTMEKQINKIVAAEDALVPGELRQGKGGVNLGSEDFFEPPLINEKQEQSFLQKILTDPRTTITDKALTVMYHNMRQQIFWDGNKRTATLSANKIMIDGGAGLINIPLDKWDQWNELIANYYRTNDMTEVKKWTYDNGIQGLQIRANKKLSVNHK
;
A
#
# COMPACT_ATOMS: atom_id res chain seq x y z
N LEU A 1 11.96 13.13 11.02
CA LEU A 1 12.16 11.68 11.22
C LEU A 1 11.34 10.83 10.25
N THR A 2 10.12 11.23 9.91
CA THR A 2 9.20 10.55 8.97
C THR A 2 9.81 10.14 7.63
N ILE A 3 10.56 11.03 6.95
CA ILE A 3 11.23 10.72 5.67
C ILE A 3 12.31 9.64 5.84
N VAL A 4 13.07 9.69 6.94
CA VAL A 4 14.11 8.69 7.25
C VAL A 4 13.49 7.32 7.50
N ASN A 5 12.37 7.28 8.24
CA ASN A 5 11.66 6.04 8.52
C ASN A 5 11.01 5.45 7.27
N LEU A 6 10.47 6.29 6.37
CA LEU A 6 9.98 5.82 5.07
C LEU A 6 11.12 5.22 4.23
N LYS A 7 12.29 5.87 4.17
CA LYS A 7 13.48 5.32 3.51
C LYS A 7 13.89 3.96 4.09
N ARG A 8 13.90 3.82 5.43
CA ARG A 8 14.18 2.54 6.11
C ARG A 8 13.14 1.47 5.76
N GLY A 9 11.87 1.84 5.66
CA GLY A 9 10.80 0.94 5.23
C GLY A 9 11.02 0.42 3.80
N TRP A 10 11.43 1.29 2.88
CA TRP A 10 11.84 0.88 1.53
C TRP A 10 13.02 -0.10 1.54
N GLN A 11 14.07 0.22 2.29
CA GLN A 11 15.23 -0.68 2.45
C GLN A 11 14.79 -2.06 2.98
N TYR A 12 13.94 -2.08 4.00
CA TYR A 12 13.41 -3.30 4.58
C TYR A 12 12.70 -4.16 3.52
N ILE A 13 11.70 -3.62 2.80
CA ILE A 13 10.93 -4.43 1.84
C ILE A 13 11.78 -4.94 0.67
N THR A 14 12.78 -4.17 0.21
CA THR A 14 13.66 -4.56 -0.91
C THR A 14 14.67 -5.66 -0.55
N THR A 15 14.90 -5.91 0.74
CA THR A 15 15.87 -6.90 1.22
C THR A 15 15.21 -8.22 1.64
N GLN A 16 13.87 -8.28 1.69
CA GLN A 16 13.15 -9.50 2.04
C GLN A 16 12.91 -10.36 0.80
N ASN A 17 13.40 -11.60 0.83
CA ASN A 17 13.18 -12.57 -0.25
C ASN A 17 11.88 -13.38 -0.10
N SER A 18 11.20 -13.28 1.04
CA SER A 18 9.91 -13.94 1.27
C SER A 18 8.73 -13.10 0.74
N PRO A 19 7.62 -13.73 0.34
CA PRO A 19 6.38 -13.02 0.03
C PRO A 19 5.86 -12.21 1.22
N LEU A 20 5.02 -11.22 0.94
CA LEU A 20 4.36 -10.42 1.96
C LEU A 20 3.55 -11.30 2.94
N THR A 21 3.66 -11.02 4.23
CA THR A 21 2.89 -11.65 5.31
C THR A 21 2.43 -10.58 6.30
N LEU A 22 1.39 -10.86 7.10
CA LEU A 22 0.94 -9.93 8.15
C LEU A 22 2.07 -9.59 9.15
N THR A 23 2.93 -10.56 9.47
CA THR A 23 4.14 -10.32 10.28
C THR A 23 5.06 -9.29 9.62
N MET A 24 5.24 -9.36 8.30
CA MET A 24 6.03 -8.37 7.56
C MET A 24 5.34 -6.99 7.61
N GLU A 25 4.02 -6.91 7.51
CA GLU A 25 3.28 -5.63 7.63
C GLU A 25 3.45 -5.00 9.02
N LYS A 26 3.43 -5.82 10.08
CA LYS A 26 3.76 -5.40 11.45
C LYS A 26 5.18 -4.86 11.54
N GLN A 27 6.16 -5.50 10.91
CA GLN A 27 7.54 -4.98 10.86
C GLN A 27 7.67 -3.70 10.03
N ILE A 28 6.98 -3.60 8.90
CA ILE A 28 6.93 -2.37 8.10
C ILE A 28 6.37 -1.24 8.96
N ASN A 29 5.25 -1.45 9.64
CA ASN A 29 4.64 -0.45 10.50
C ASN A 29 5.56 -0.03 11.65
N LYS A 30 6.21 -1.00 12.32
CA LYS A 30 7.20 -0.75 13.37
C LYS A 30 8.29 0.22 12.92
N ILE A 31 8.70 0.13 11.66
CA ILE A 31 9.72 1.02 11.08
C ILE A 31 9.12 2.39 10.73
N VAL A 32 8.03 2.42 9.96
CA VAL A 32 7.53 3.68 9.38
C VAL A 32 6.77 4.57 10.36
N ALA A 33 6.26 3.99 11.45
CA ALA A 33 5.46 4.66 12.47
C ALA A 33 6.19 4.75 13.82
N ALA A 34 7.50 4.50 13.85
CA ALA A 34 8.30 4.42 15.09
C ALA A 34 8.14 5.63 16.03
N GLU A 35 7.92 6.82 15.48
CA GLU A 35 7.81 8.08 16.23
C GLU A 35 6.36 8.58 16.36
N ASP A 36 5.40 7.95 15.66
CA ASP A 36 4.04 8.45 15.50
C ASP A 36 3.01 7.54 16.19
N ALA A 37 3.20 6.21 16.11
CA ALA A 37 2.26 5.24 16.64
C ALA A 37 2.41 5.09 18.16
N LEU A 38 1.27 4.93 18.85
CA LEU A 38 1.24 4.62 20.28
C LEU A 38 2.04 3.35 20.61
N VAL A 39 1.87 2.32 19.79
CA VAL A 39 2.65 1.08 19.87
C VAL A 39 3.04 0.63 18.46
N PRO A 40 4.23 1.02 17.95
CA PRO A 40 4.63 0.74 16.58
C PRO A 40 4.73 -0.76 16.28
N GLY A 41 4.08 -1.20 15.20
CA GLY A 41 4.06 -2.59 14.75
C GLY A 41 3.04 -3.49 15.44
N GLU A 42 2.32 -2.99 16.44
CA GLU A 42 1.24 -3.72 17.08
C GLU A 42 -0.13 -3.39 16.49
N LEU A 43 -1.00 -4.39 16.47
CA LEU A 43 -2.39 -4.22 16.09
C LEU A 43 -3.10 -3.42 17.18
N ARG A 44 -3.91 -2.42 16.78
CA ARG A 44 -4.60 -1.56 17.75
C ARG A 44 -5.61 -2.38 18.57
N GLN A 45 -5.61 -2.17 19.89
CA GLN A 45 -6.55 -2.83 20.81
C GLN A 45 -7.74 -1.94 21.19
N GLY A 46 -7.79 -0.71 20.66
CA GLY A 46 -8.83 0.28 20.96
C GLY A 46 -9.54 0.83 19.72
N LYS A 47 -10.43 1.77 19.98
CA LYS A 47 -11.02 2.60 18.92
C LYS A 47 -9.92 3.48 18.32
N GLY A 48 -9.93 3.55 17.00
CA GLY A 48 -9.21 4.56 16.24
C GLY A 48 -10.20 5.22 15.30
N GLY A 49 -9.70 6.07 14.42
CA GLY A 49 -10.50 6.53 13.31
C GLY A 49 -9.80 7.56 12.47
N VAL A 50 -10.43 7.90 11.36
CA VAL A 50 -9.89 8.83 10.39
C VAL A 50 -10.88 9.96 10.19
N ASN A 51 -10.44 11.19 10.46
CA ASN A 51 -11.18 12.38 10.12
C ASN A 51 -11.13 12.55 8.59
N LEU A 52 -12.31 12.58 7.97
CA LEU A 52 -12.48 12.71 6.52
C LEU A 52 -12.69 14.17 6.06
N GLY A 53 -12.62 15.12 6.99
CA GLY A 53 -13.01 16.52 6.77
C GLY A 53 -14.53 16.73 6.87
N SER A 54 -14.97 17.99 6.88
CA SER A 54 -16.40 18.36 6.85
C SER A 54 -17.27 17.67 7.90
N GLU A 55 -16.76 17.53 9.13
CA GLU A 55 -17.43 16.84 10.25
C GLU A 55 -17.66 15.33 10.04
N ASP A 56 -17.07 14.73 9.01
CA ASP A 56 -17.18 13.32 8.70
C ASP A 56 -16.03 12.52 9.33
N PHE A 57 -16.37 11.36 9.89
CA PHE A 57 -15.45 10.54 10.65
C PHE A 57 -15.68 9.06 10.35
N PHE A 58 -14.59 8.39 9.98
CA PHE A 58 -14.61 6.95 9.74
C PHE A 58 -14.06 6.20 10.95
N GLU A 59 -14.92 5.40 11.59
CA GLU A 59 -14.53 4.43 12.62
C GLU A 59 -14.28 3.05 11.99
N PRO A 60 -13.03 2.56 11.95
CA PRO A 60 -12.71 1.24 11.41
C PRO A 60 -13.24 0.11 12.31
N PRO A 61 -13.53 -1.08 11.76
CA PRO A 61 -14.00 -2.23 12.53
C PRO A 61 -12.97 -2.68 13.57
N LEU A 62 -13.40 -3.48 14.56
CA LEU A 62 -12.44 -4.14 15.46
C LEU A 62 -11.53 -5.09 14.70
N ILE A 63 -10.28 -5.18 15.13
CA ILE A 63 -9.29 -5.99 14.42
C ILE A 63 -9.48 -7.46 14.75
N ASN A 64 -9.47 -8.28 13.71
CA ASN A 64 -9.35 -9.72 13.84
C ASN A 64 -8.12 -10.20 13.06
N GLU A 65 -7.03 -10.47 13.77
CA GLU A 65 -5.73 -10.86 13.18
C GLU A 65 -5.85 -12.09 12.26
N LYS A 66 -6.71 -13.07 12.61
CA LYS A 66 -6.93 -14.26 11.77
C LYS A 66 -7.65 -13.93 10.48
N GLN A 67 -8.61 -13.00 10.51
CA GLN A 67 -9.32 -12.55 9.31
C GLN A 67 -8.39 -11.76 8.40
N GLU A 68 -7.56 -10.87 8.94
CA GLU A 68 -6.56 -10.12 8.16
C GLU A 68 -5.54 -11.04 7.50
N GLN A 69 -5.05 -12.04 8.24
CA GLN A 69 -4.13 -13.03 7.69
C GLN A 69 -4.79 -13.87 6.57
N SER A 70 -6.05 -14.28 6.78
CA SER A 70 -6.81 -15.06 5.80
C SER A 70 -7.13 -14.24 4.55
N PHE A 71 -7.47 -12.96 4.71
CA PHE A 71 -7.67 -12.01 3.61
C PHE A 71 -6.39 -11.89 2.79
N LEU A 72 -5.27 -11.59 3.44
CA LEU A 72 -3.99 -11.40 2.75
C LEU A 72 -3.60 -12.66 1.97
N GLN A 73 -3.67 -13.83 2.61
CA GLN A 73 -3.35 -15.09 1.94
C GLN A 73 -4.24 -15.31 0.72
N LYS A 74 -5.56 -15.13 0.87
CA LYS A 74 -6.53 -15.29 -0.23
C LYS A 74 -6.19 -14.40 -1.42
N ILE A 75 -5.89 -13.12 -1.20
CA ILE A 75 -5.56 -12.18 -2.28
C ILE A 75 -4.25 -12.58 -2.95
N LEU A 76 -3.21 -12.89 -2.19
CA LEU A 76 -1.89 -13.24 -2.75
C LEU A 76 -1.93 -14.52 -3.57
N THR A 77 -2.73 -15.51 -3.17
CA THR A 77 -2.81 -16.82 -3.85
C THR A 77 -3.87 -16.90 -4.95
N ASP A 78 -4.71 -15.87 -5.17
CA ASP A 78 -5.74 -15.93 -6.23
C ASP A 78 -5.08 -15.95 -7.62
N PRO A 79 -5.27 -17.00 -8.45
CA PRO A 79 -4.66 -17.06 -9.77
C PRO A 79 -5.38 -16.19 -10.81
N ARG A 80 -6.55 -15.63 -10.49
CA ARG A 80 -7.40 -14.88 -11.43
C ARG A 80 -7.11 -13.37 -11.42
N THR A 81 -6.27 -12.90 -10.51
CA THR A 81 -5.93 -11.48 -10.35
C THR A 81 -4.47 -11.22 -10.71
N THR A 82 -4.22 -10.07 -11.33
CA THR A 82 -2.85 -9.65 -11.69
C THR A 82 -2.06 -9.23 -10.45
N ILE A 83 -0.73 -9.20 -10.53
CA ILE A 83 0.12 -8.68 -9.44
C ILE A 83 -0.29 -7.26 -9.05
N THR A 84 -0.53 -6.40 -10.05
CA THR A 84 -0.99 -5.04 -9.83
C THR A 84 -2.33 -4.99 -9.11
N ASP A 85 -3.29 -5.81 -9.53
CA ASP A 85 -4.60 -5.86 -8.89
C ASP A 85 -4.51 -6.33 -7.43
N LYS A 86 -3.69 -7.36 -7.17
CA LYS A 86 -3.39 -7.84 -5.80
C LYS A 86 -2.78 -6.73 -4.94
N ALA A 87 -1.76 -6.06 -5.45
CA ALA A 87 -1.07 -4.98 -4.73
C ALA A 87 -2.01 -3.83 -4.39
N LEU A 88 -2.82 -3.35 -5.34
CA LEU A 88 -3.77 -2.28 -5.11
C LEU A 88 -4.90 -2.70 -4.15
N THR A 89 -5.36 -3.95 -4.24
CA THR A 89 -6.37 -4.49 -3.32
C THR A 89 -5.85 -4.53 -1.89
N VAL A 90 -4.63 -5.04 -1.67
CA VAL A 90 -4.00 -5.04 -0.34
C VAL A 90 -3.76 -3.61 0.14
N MET A 91 -3.29 -2.70 -0.73
CA MET A 91 -3.05 -1.31 -0.37
C MET A 91 -4.31 -0.65 0.20
N TYR A 92 -5.41 -0.71 -0.54
CA TYR A 92 -6.64 -0.02 -0.13
C TYR A 92 -7.31 -0.71 1.04
N HIS A 93 -7.36 -2.05 1.06
CA HIS A 93 -7.84 -2.77 2.22
C HIS A 93 -7.11 -2.34 3.50
N ASN A 94 -5.78 -2.35 3.51
CA ASN A 94 -4.98 -1.95 4.67
C ASN A 94 -5.21 -0.50 5.07
N MET A 95 -5.35 0.40 4.09
CA MET A 95 -5.68 1.80 4.37
C MET A 95 -7.03 1.92 5.08
N ARG A 96 -8.06 1.16 4.71
CA ARG A 96 -9.38 1.27 5.34
C ARG A 96 -9.51 0.49 6.64
N GLN A 97 -8.85 -0.67 6.79
CA GLN A 97 -8.91 -1.42 8.05
C GLN A 97 -8.23 -0.69 9.22
N GLN A 98 -7.26 0.19 8.92
CA GLN A 98 -6.53 0.98 9.92
C GLN A 98 -6.03 0.10 11.08
N ILE A 99 -5.38 -1.03 10.76
CA ILE A 99 -5.07 -2.05 11.78
C ILE A 99 -3.97 -1.62 12.78
N PHE A 100 -3.22 -0.57 12.48
CA PHE A 100 -2.18 -0.03 13.35
C PHE A 100 -2.63 1.28 14.01
N TRP A 101 -1.97 1.67 15.10
CA TRP A 101 -2.22 2.93 15.80
C TRP A 101 -1.94 4.18 14.96
N ASP A 102 -0.88 4.16 14.14
CA ASP A 102 -0.56 5.17 13.14
C ASP A 102 0.21 4.51 11.98
N GLY A 103 0.44 5.24 10.90
CA GLY A 103 1.28 4.83 9.79
C GLY A 103 0.56 3.97 8.76
N ASN A 104 -0.75 3.76 8.90
CA ASN A 104 -1.54 2.84 8.05
C ASN A 104 -1.36 3.10 6.55
N LYS A 105 -1.45 4.36 6.09
CA LYS A 105 -1.22 4.71 4.67
C LYS A 105 0.22 4.35 4.22
N ARG A 106 1.23 4.66 5.04
CA ARG A 106 2.65 4.39 4.75
C ARG A 106 2.94 2.89 4.73
N THR A 107 2.43 2.14 5.71
CA THR A 107 2.52 0.69 5.76
C THR A 107 1.86 0.07 4.54
N ALA A 108 0.64 0.47 4.21
CA ALA A 108 -0.11 -0.05 3.07
C ALA A 108 0.62 0.17 1.74
N THR A 109 1.16 1.37 1.51
CA THR A 109 1.93 1.66 0.30
C THR A 109 3.20 0.81 0.19
N LEU A 110 3.91 0.55 1.29
CA LEU A 110 5.09 -0.32 1.29
C LEU A 110 4.73 -1.80 1.13
N SER A 111 3.68 -2.28 1.80
CA SER A 111 3.13 -3.63 1.60
C SER A 111 2.78 -3.87 0.14
N ALA A 112 2.07 -2.93 -0.49
CA ALA A 112 1.71 -3.02 -1.90
C ALA A 112 2.94 -3.00 -2.81
N ASN A 113 3.92 -2.14 -2.52
CA ASN A 113 5.17 -2.13 -3.28
C ASN A 113 6.00 -3.40 -3.11
N LYS A 114 5.95 -4.09 -1.96
CA LYS A 114 6.56 -5.42 -1.82
C LYS A 114 5.96 -6.42 -2.82
N ILE A 115 4.63 -6.44 -2.95
CA ILE A 115 3.93 -7.29 -3.93
C ILE A 115 4.34 -6.91 -5.36
N MET A 116 4.40 -5.61 -5.67
CA MET A 116 4.79 -5.12 -7.00
C MET A 116 6.23 -5.48 -7.37
N ILE A 117 7.17 -5.36 -6.41
CA ILE A 117 8.59 -5.72 -6.59
C ILE A 117 8.73 -7.22 -6.85
N ASP A 118 8.13 -8.05 -5.99
CA ASP A 118 8.23 -9.51 -6.10
C ASP A 118 7.66 -10.03 -7.43
N GLY A 119 6.59 -9.40 -7.91
CA GLY A 119 5.96 -9.76 -9.18
C GLY A 119 6.47 -9.00 -10.40
N GLY A 120 7.48 -8.13 -10.26
CA GLY A 120 8.06 -7.37 -11.37
C GLY A 120 7.10 -6.40 -12.07
N ALA A 121 6.09 -5.88 -11.36
CA ALA A 121 4.99 -5.10 -11.92
C ALA A 121 5.20 -3.57 -11.90
N GLY A 122 6.42 -3.11 -11.58
CA GLY A 122 6.75 -1.69 -11.39
C GLY A 122 6.65 -1.26 -9.93
N LEU A 123 6.44 0.04 -9.70
CA LEU A 123 6.30 0.63 -8.37
C LEU A 123 5.03 1.49 -8.31
N ILE A 124 4.36 1.48 -7.16
CA ILE A 124 3.29 2.42 -6.84
C ILE A 124 3.95 3.68 -6.25
N ASN A 125 3.84 4.79 -6.97
CA ASN A 125 4.37 6.10 -6.60
C ASN A 125 3.43 7.20 -7.10
N ILE A 126 2.57 7.70 -6.20
CA ILE A 126 1.57 8.73 -6.53
C ILE A 126 2.27 10.10 -6.65
N PRO A 127 2.21 10.77 -7.82
CA PRO A 127 2.78 12.11 -7.99
C PRO A 127 2.20 13.12 -7.00
N LEU A 128 3.04 13.99 -6.45
CA LEU A 128 2.66 14.95 -5.39
C LEU A 128 1.52 15.89 -5.84
N ASP A 129 1.54 16.31 -7.10
CA ASP A 129 0.53 17.16 -7.74
C ASP A 129 -0.84 16.47 -7.88
N LYS A 130 -0.93 15.16 -7.61
CA LYS A 130 -2.17 14.38 -7.65
C LYS A 130 -2.65 13.93 -6.27
N TRP A 131 -2.00 14.34 -5.20
CA TRP A 131 -2.32 13.88 -3.85
C TRP A 131 -3.71 14.32 -3.37
N ASP A 132 -4.16 15.51 -3.75
CA ASP A 132 -5.49 16.00 -3.35
C ASP A 132 -6.59 15.09 -3.89
N GLN A 133 -6.59 14.85 -5.21
CA GLN A 133 -7.52 13.93 -5.86
C GLN A 133 -7.42 12.51 -5.29
N TRP A 134 -6.20 12.04 -5.03
CA TRP A 134 -5.99 10.71 -4.44
C TRP A 134 -6.59 10.59 -3.04
N ASN A 135 -6.41 11.62 -2.20
CA ASN A 135 -6.97 11.65 -0.85
C ASN A 135 -8.50 11.74 -0.87
N GLU A 136 -9.09 12.48 -1.81
CA GLU A 136 -10.55 12.51 -2.01
C GLU A 136 -11.10 11.13 -2.36
N LEU A 137 -10.44 10.40 -3.28
CA LEU A 137 -10.84 9.04 -3.65
C LEU A 137 -10.70 8.06 -2.48
N ILE A 138 -9.67 8.19 -1.64
CA ILE A 138 -9.54 7.39 -0.41
C ILE A 138 -10.67 7.72 0.57
N ALA A 139 -11.00 9.00 0.76
CA ALA A 139 -12.09 9.41 1.64
C ALA A 139 -13.44 8.84 1.16
N ASN A 140 -13.70 8.89 -0.14
CA ASN A 140 -14.88 8.26 -0.73
C ASN A 140 -14.90 6.75 -0.50
N TYR A 141 -13.77 6.07 -0.68
CA TYR A 141 -13.66 4.64 -0.38
C TYR A 141 -13.93 4.33 1.12
N TYR A 142 -13.52 5.19 2.04
CA TYR A 142 -13.84 4.98 3.47
C TYR A 142 -15.35 5.01 3.71
N ARG A 143 -16.06 5.96 3.07
CA ARG A 143 -17.52 6.09 3.12
C ARG A 143 -18.26 4.91 2.50
N THR A 144 -17.86 4.50 1.29
CA THR A 144 -18.63 3.56 0.47
C THR A 144 -18.21 2.11 0.63
N ASN A 145 -16.98 1.88 1.11
CA ASN A 145 -16.30 0.58 1.03
C ASN A 145 -16.13 0.05 -0.40
N ASP A 146 -16.26 0.91 -1.41
CA ASP A 146 -16.00 0.58 -2.81
C ASP A 146 -14.64 1.13 -3.25
N MET A 147 -13.68 0.23 -3.47
CA MET A 147 -12.33 0.60 -3.90
C MET A 147 -12.16 0.67 -5.42
N THR A 148 -13.23 0.49 -6.21
CA THR A 148 -13.16 0.39 -7.68
C THR A 148 -12.55 1.63 -8.30
N GLU A 149 -13.08 2.81 -7.95
CA GLU A 149 -12.64 4.09 -8.52
C GLU A 149 -11.19 4.40 -8.12
N VAL A 150 -10.86 4.27 -6.83
CA VAL A 150 -9.52 4.58 -6.33
C VAL A 150 -8.47 3.62 -6.90
N LYS A 151 -8.81 2.32 -7.08
CA LYS A 151 -7.92 1.36 -7.76
C LYS A 151 -7.67 1.75 -9.21
N LYS A 152 -8.73 2.03 -9.98
CA LYS A 152 -8.61 2.43 -11.38
C LYS A 152 -7.76 3.69 -11.52
N TRP A 153 -8.07 4.72 -10.74
CA TRP A 153 -7.33 5.97 -10.80
C TRP A 153 -5.84 5.78 -10.46
N THR A 154 -5.54 4.93 -9.48
CA THR A 154 -4.15 4.63 -9.09
C THR A 154 -3.41 3.88 -10.15
N TYR A 155 -4.08 2.94 -10.83
CA TYR A 155 -3.50 2.24 -11.97
C TYR A 155 -3.12 3.23 -13.08
N ASP A 156 -4.03 4.14 -13.43
CA ASP A 156 -3.85 5.10 -14.52
C ASP A 156 -2.79 6.19 -14.21
N ASN A 157 -2.62 6.55 -12.93
CA ASN A 157 -1.87 7.76 -12.53
C ASN A 157 -0.69 7.52 -11.60
N GLY A 158 -0.66 6.38 -10.91
CA GLY A 158 0.19 6.13 -9.75
C GLY A 158 1.16 4.98 -9.91
N ILE A 159 1.19 4.30 -11.06
CA ILE A 159 2.11 3.19 -11.32
C ILE A 159 3.25 3.66 -12.22
N GLN A 160 4.47 3.49 -11.74
CA GLN A 160 5.70 3.74 -12.48
C GLN A 160 6.31 2.39 -12.85
N GLY A 161 6.14 2.02 -14.12
CA GLY A 161 6.78 0.82 -14.67
C GLY A 161 8.28 1.02 -14.90
N LEU A 162 8.98 -0.09 -15.12
CA LEU A 162 10.21 -0.03 -15.88
C LEU A 162 9.80 0.42 -17.29
N GLN A 163 10.10 1.67 -17.67
CA GLN A 163 10.15 1.97 -19.08
C GLN A 163 11.13 0.96 -19.67
N ILE A 164 10.62 -0.03 -20.41
CA ILE A 164 11.46 -0.83 -21.29
C ILE A 164 12.26 0.22 -22.03
N ARG A 165 13.60 0.10 -22.02
CA ARG A 165 14.49 0.92 -22.85
C ARG A 165 14.18 0.65 -24.33
N ALA A 166 12.98 1.00 -24.78
CA ALA A 166 12.59 1.16 -26.16
C ALA A 166 13.26 2.46 -26.62
N ASN A 167 14.60 2.41 -26.69
CA ASN A 167 15.53 3.32 -27.36
C ASN A 167 16.98 3.06 -26.93
N LYS A 168 17.43 1.79 -26.92
CA LYS A 168 18.70 1.53 -27.60
C LYS A 168 18.30 1.03 -28.97
N LYS A 169 18.20 1.98 -29.91
CA LYS A 169 18.08 1.71 -31.33
C LYS A 169 18.97 0.52 -31.64
N LEU A 170 18.38 -0.48 -32.27
CA LEU A 170 19.04 -1.32 -33.26
C LEU A 170 19.82 -0.38 -34.19
N SER A 171 21.04 0.01 -33.80
CA SER A 171 22.07 0.41 -34.75
C SER A 171 22.53 -0.89 -35.42
N VAL A 172 21.62 -1.44 -36.21
CA VAL A 172 21.96 -2.26 -37.35
C VAL A 172 22.66 -1.29 -38.30
N ASN A 173 23.97 -1.08 -38.08
CA ASN A 173 24.83 -0.61 -39.15
C ASN A 173 25.09 -1.82 -40.03
N HIS A 174 24.23 -2.02 -41.02
CA HIS A 174 24.66 -2.63 -42.27
C HIS A 174 25.49 -1.59 -43.00
N LYS A 175 26.80 -1.79 -43.03
CA LYS A 175 27.69 -1.65 -44.19
C LYS A 175 29.07 -2.15 -43.82
#